data_AF-A0A2E0HST3-F1
#
_entry.id   AF-A0A2E0HST3-F1
#
_cell.length_a   1.000
_cell.length_b   1.000
_cell.length_c   1.000
_cell.angle_alpha   90.00
_cell.angle_beta   90.00
_cell.angle_gamma   90.00
#
_symmetry.space_group_name_H-M   'P 1'
#
loop_
_entity.id
_entity.type
_entity.pdbx_description
1 polymer ?
#
loop_
_entity_poly.entity_id
_entity_poly.type
_entity_poly.pdbx_seq_one_letter_code
_entity_poly.pdbx_strand_id
1 'polypeptide(L)'
;MNDEQKWAEISNDISNVAKKIKSRIDEEDLVEDLKDTFKNTIENTSQLINNIIQTVESTVTDEVIKKETKEIVSNINTELKSLISETKNKFSTQTDFISTEEE
;
A
#
# COMPACT_ATOMS: atom_id res chain seq x y z
N MET A 1 36.75 -24.34 -5.32
CA MET A 1 35.61 -23.63 -5.94
C MET A 1 35.94 -22.14 -5.92
N ASN A 2 36.03 -21.52 -7.09
CA ASN A 2 36.39 -20.10 -7.23
C ASN A 2 35.18 -19.23 -6.87
N ASP A 3 35.38 -18.10 -6.19
CA ASP A 3 34.26 -17.25 -5.75
C ASP A 3 33.47 -16.66 -6.94
N GLU A 4 34.12 -16.52 -8.09
CA GLU A 4 33.50 -16.12 -9.35
C GLU A 4 32.46 -17.13 -9.86
N GLN A 5 32.68 -18.44 -9.65
CA GLN A 5 31.67 -19.47 -9.96
C GLN A 5 30.47 -19.40 -9.02
N LYS A 6 30.68 -19.08 -7.74
CA LYS A 6 29.57 -18.91 -6.78
C LYS A 6 28.70 -17.72 -7.14
N TRP A 7 29.30 -16.61 -7.56
CA TRP A 7 28.54 -15.44 -8.02
C TRP A 7 27.79 -15.70 -9.32
N ALA A 8 28.37 -16.49 -10.23
CA ALA A 8 27.68 -16.91 -11.45
C ALA A 8 26.47 -17.81 -11.15
N GLU A 9 26.60 -18.74 -10.20
CA GLU A 9 25.49 -19.60 -9.75
C GLU A 9 24.41 -18.79 -9.06
N ILE A 10 24.77 -17.88 -8.15
CA ILE A 10 23.83 -16.97 -7.48
C ILE A 10 23.08 -16.10 -8.50
N SER A 11 23.79 -15.54 -9.48
CA SER A 11 23.19 -14.74 -10.55
C SER A 11 22.22 -15.55 -11.40
N ASN A 12 22.58 -16.80 -11.71
CA ASN A 12 21.72 -17.70 -12.47
C ASN A 12 20.47 -18.10 -11.68
N ASP A 13 20.60 -18.34 -10.38
CA ASP A 13 19.47 -18.60 -9.48
C ASP A 13 18.53 -17.40 -9.37
N ILE A 14 19.07 -16.19 -9.25
CA ILE A 14 18.28 -14.95 -9.27
C ILE A 14 17.55 -14.80 -10.60
N SER A 15 18.23 -15.04 -11.72
CA SER A 15 17.62 -14.99 -13.06
C SER A 15 16.51 -16.03 -13.23
N ASN A 16 16.69 -17.22 -12.66
CA ASN A 16 15.69 -18.28 -12.69
C ASN A 16 14.49 -17.97 -11.78
N VAL A 17 14.70 -17.34 -10.63
CA VAL A 17 13.62 -16.85 -9.76
C VAL A 17 12.86 -15.72 -10.47
N ALA A 18 13.55 -14.77 -11.08
CA ALA A 18 12.93 -13.70 -11.87
C ALA A 18 12.09 -14.26 -13.04
N LYS A 19 12.59 -15.27 -13.75
CA LYS A 19 11.84 -15.97 -14.82
C LYS A 19 10.64 -16.76 -14.27
N LYS A 20 10.75 -17.36 -13.10
CA LYS A 20 9.64 -18.06 -12.43
C LYS A 20 8.56 -17.09 -11.92
N ILE A 21 8.96 -15.90 -11.50
CA ILE A 21 8.04 -14.80 -11.17
C ILE A 21 7.38 -14.31 -12.46
N LYS A 22 8.16 -13.99 -13.50
CA LYS A 22 7.65 -13.56 -14.82
C LYS A 22 6.71 -14.57 -15.47
N SER A 23 6.93 -15.88 -15.28
CA SER A 23 6.06 -16.94 -15.83
C SER A 23 4.86 -17.32 -14.95
N ARG A 24 4.75 -16.77 -13.73
CA ARG A 24 3.59 -16.91 -12.83
C ARG A 24 2.81 -15.62 -12.67
N ILE A 25 3.29 -14.55 -13.28
CA ILE A 25 2.55 -13.31 -13.48
C ILE A 25 1.57 -13.60 -14.64
N ASP A 26 0.45 -14.21 -14.29
CA ASP A 26 -0.83 -13.86 -14.92
C ASP A 26 -1.16 -12.48 -14.35
N GLU A 27 -0.74 -11.45 -15.07
CA GLU A 27 -0.48 -10.09 -14.57
C GLU A 27 -1.74 -9.32 -14.11
N GLU A 28 -2.94 -9.76 -14.55
CA GLU A 28 -4.20 -9.16 -14.13
C GLU A 28 -4.63 -9.57 -12.71
N ASP A 29 -4.60 -10.86 -12.36
CA ASP A 29 -5.20 -11.36 -11.10
C ASP A 29 -4.43 -10.90 -9.85
N LEU A 30 -3.09 -10.97 -9.85
CA LEU A 30 -2.29 -10.60 -8.68
C LEU A 30 -2.24 -9.09 -8.43
N VAL A 31 -2.29 -8.29 -9.49
CA VAL A 31 -2.33 -6.83 -9.38
C VAL A 31 -3.70 -6.37 -8.92
N GLU A 32 -4.76 -7.03 -9.40
CA GLU A 32 -6.13 -6.75 -8.96
C GLU A 32 -6.35 -7.15 -7.50
N ASP A 33 -5.86 -8.33 -7.07
CA ASP A 33 -5.88 -8.77 -5.67
C ASP A 33 -5.18 -7.78 -4.73
N LEU A 34 -4.06 -7.20 -5.19
CA LEU A 34 -3.30 -6.22 -4.43
C LEU A 34 -4.05 -4.88 -4.33
N LYS A 35 -4.67 -4.42 -5.42
CA LYS A 35 -5.55 -3.24 -5.42
C LYS A 35 -6.74 -3.43 -4.49
N ASP A 36 -7.37 -4.61 -4.53
CA ASP A 36 -8.51 -4.94 -3.67
C ASP A 36 -8.12 -5.01 -2.20
N THR A 37 -6.98 -5.63 -1.88
CA THR A 37 -6.44 -5.64 -0.52
C THR A 37 -6.16 -4.22 -0.01
N PHE A 38 -5.58 -3.38 -0.87
CA PHE A 38 -5.31 -1.98 -0.54
C PHE A 38 -6.60 -1.18 -0.34
N LYS A 39 -7.58 -1.33 -1.23
CA LYS A 39 -8.92 -0.71 -1.13
C LYS A 39 -9.61 -1.11 0.18
N ASN A 40 -9.64 -2.40 0.49
CA ASN A 40 -10.24 -2.91 1.73
C ASN A 40 -9.54 -2.35 2.97
N THR A 41 -8.21 -2.23 2.93
CA THR A 41 -7.43 -1.62 4.04
C THR A 41 -7.80 -0.15 4.25
N ILE A 42 -7.97 0.61 3.17
CA ILE A 42 -8.39 2.02 3.20
C ILE A 42 -9.79 2.16 3.80
N GLU A 43 -10.74 1.34 3.34
CA GLU A 43 -12.13 1.35 3.81
C GLU A 43 -12.22 1.00 5.29
N ASN A 44 -11.56 -0.08 5.72
CA ASN A 44 -11.51 -0.50 7.13
C ASN A 44 -10.89 0.58 8.03
N THR A 45 -9.79 1.20 7.59
CA THR A 45 -9.14 2.26 8.37
C THR A 45 -10.02 3.51 8.47
N SER A 46 -10.72 3.86 7.39
CA SER A 46 -11.67 4.98 7.37
C SER A 46 -12.83 4.77 8.35
N GLN A 47 -13.36 3.54 8.40
CA GLN A 47 -14.38 3.18 9.40
C GLN A 47 -13.84 3.28 10.84
N LEU A 48 -12.63 2.79 11.08
CA LEU A 48 -11.95 2.91 12.38
C LEU A 48 -11.81 4.36 12.84
N ILE A 49 -11.36 5.26 11.96
CA ILE A 49 -11.25 6.69 12.25
C ILE A 49 -12.63 7.29 12.57
N ASN A 50 -13.66 6.97 11.79
CA ASN A 50 -15.01 7.46 12.07
C ASN A 50 -15.54 6.98 13.43
N ASN A 51 -15.26 5.73 13.79
CA ASN A 51 -15.64 5.19 15.11
C ASN A 51 -14.93 5.94 16.24
N ILE A 52 -13.65 6.31 16.06
CA ILE A 52 -12.92 7.14 17.03
C ILE A 52 -13.59 8.50 17.18
N ILE A 53 -13.93 9.17 16.07
CA ILE A 53 -14.62 10.48 16.11
C ILE A 53 -15.95 10.37 16.88
N GLN A 54 -16.77 9.37 16.56
CA GLN A 54 -18.07 9.15 17.23
C GLN A 54 -17.90 8.82 18.72
N THR A 55 -16.87 8.04 19.06
CA THR A 55 -16.56 7.72 20.46
C THR A 55 -16.17 9.00 21.22
N VAL A 56 -15.33 9.85 20.63
CA VAL A 56 -14.97 11.15 21.22
C VAL A 56 -16.20 12.03 21.39
N GLU A 57 -17.07 12.11 20.38
CA GLU A 57 -18.31 12.91 20.44
C GLU A 57 -19.27 12.47 21.55
N SER A 58 -19.38 11.16 21.78
CA SER A 58 -20.31 10.57 22.74
C SER A 58 -19.77 10.46 24.17
N THR A 59 -18.45 10.40 24.35
CA THR A 59 -17.83 10.14 25.67
C THR A 59 -17.14 11.36 26.28
N VAL A 60 -16.60 12.28 25.47
CA VAL A 60 -15.92 13.47 25.96
C VAL A 60 -16.96 14.57 26.18
N THR A 61 -17.22 14.93 27.43
CA THR A 61 -18.22 15.96 27.77
C THR A 61 -17.66 17.38 27.71
N ASP A 62 -16.34 17.53 27.89
CA ASP A 62 -15.66 18.81 27.78
C ASP A 62 -15.58 19.24 26.30
N GLU A 63 -16.22 20.35 25.97
CA GLU A 63 -16.33 20.84 24.59
C GLU A 63 -14.98 21.31 24.01
N VAL A 64 -14.05 21.79 24.84
CA VAL A 64 -12.72 22.21 24.38
C VAL A 64 -11.89 20.98 24.04
N ILE A 65 -11.82 20.02 24.97
CA ILE A 65 -11.08 18.76 24.76
C ILE A 65 -11.68 17.96 23.60
N LYS A 66 -13.01 17.92 23.49
CA LYS A 66 -13.72 17.27 22.37
C LYS A 66 -13.31 17.88 21.04
N LYS A 67 -13.30 19.22 20.95
CA LYS A 67 -12.91 19.93 19.73
C LYS A 67 -11.45 19.65 19.35
N GLU A 68 -10.53 19.79 20.29
CA GLU A 68 -9.09 19.54 20.05
C GLU A 68 -8.84 18.09 19.62
N THR A 69 -9.48 17.13 20.29
CA THR A 69 -9.36 15.71 19.94
C THR A 69 -9.91 15.42 18.54
N LYS A 70 -11.06 16.00 18.17
CA LYS A 70 -11.62 15.88 16.82
C LYS A 70 -10.69 16.47 15.77
N GLU A 71 -10.04 17.59 16.06
CA GLU A 71 -9.07 18.22 15.15
C GLU A 71 -7.85 17.33 14.92
N ILE A 72 -7.30 16.73 15.98
CA ILE A 72 -6.20 15.76 15.89
C ILE A 72 -6.60 14.56 15.01
N VAL A 73 -7.76 13.96 15.26
CA VAL A 73 -8.24 12.80 14.48
C VAL A 73 -8.50 13.18 13.02
N SER A 74 -8.99 14.40 12.75
CA SER A 74 -9.17 14.93 11.40
C SER A 74 -7.83 15.13 10.67
N ASN A 75 -6.80 15.58 11.37
CA ASN A 75 -5.45 15.73 10.81
C ASN A 75 -4.86 14.36 10.45
N ILE A 76 -4.99 13.36 11.35
CA ILE A 76 -4.59 11.97 11.08
C ILE A 76 -5.28 11.44 9.81
N ASN A 77 -6.59 11.65 9.67
CA ASN A 77 -7.35 11.23 8.49
C ASN A 77 -6.83 11.90 7.21
N THR A 78 -6.46 13.17 7.28
CA THR A 78 -5.95 13.93 6.14
C THR A 78 -4.57 13.43 5.70
N GLU A 79 -3.66 13.21 6.64
CA GLU A 79 -2.34 12.63 6.36
C GLU A 79 -2.46 11.23 5.77
N LEU A 80 -3.31 10.38 6.35
CA LEU A 80 -3.54 9.03 5.86
C LEU A 80 -4.05 9.05 4.40
N LYS A 81 -5.02 9.93 4.08
CA LYS A 81 -5.52 10.11 2.71
C LYS A 81 -4.43 10.56 1.74
N SER A 82 -3.54 11.46 2.16
CA SER A 82 -2.40 11.89 1.35
C SER A 82 -1.47 10.73 1.05
N LEU A 83 -1.05 9.99 2.08
CA LEU A 83 -0.18 8.83 1.95
C LEU A 83 -0.79 7.77 1.02
N ILE A 84 -2.08 7.46 1.19
CA ILE A 84 -2.81 6.53 0.33
C ILE A 84 -2.82 7.01 -1.13
N SER A 85 -3.07 8.30 -1.36
CA SER A 85 -3.11 8.87 -2.71
C SER A 85 -1.73 8.85 -3.36
N GLU A 86 -0.68 9.15 -2.61
CA GLU A 86 0.71 9.04 -3.07
C GLU A 86 1.10 7.60 -3.41
N THR A 87 0.75 6.65 -2.54
CA THR A 87 1.00 5.22 -2.78
C THR A 87 0.24 4.72 -4.00
N LYS A 88 -1.04 5.09 -4.15
CA LYS A 88 -1.84 4.77 -5.35
C LYS A 88 -1.19 5.31 -6.61
N ASN A 89 -0.76 6.58 -6.60
CA ASN A 89 -0.11 7.21 -7.75
C ASN A 89 1.19 6.49 -8.12
N LYS A 90 2.02 6.10 -7.13
CA LYS A 90 3.23 5.30 -7.37
C LYS A 90 2.91 3.97 -8.03
N PHE A 91 1.88 3.26 -7.54
CA PHE A 91 1.43 2.00 -8.14
C PHE A 91 0.99 2.18 -9.60
N SER A 92 0.17 3.20 -9.89
CA SER A 92 -0.27 3.48 -11.27
C SER A 92 0.88 3.85 -12.21
N THR A 93 1.84 4.67 -11.76
CA THR A 93 2.98 5.04 -12.60
C THR A 93 3.95 3.88 -12.88
N GLN A 94 4.00 2.88 -11.99
CA GLN A 94 4.92 1.74 -12.13
C GLN A 94 4.33 0.65 -13.01
N THR A 95 2.99 0.50 -13.05
CA THR A 95 2.30 -0.39 -13.99
C THR A 95 2.39 0.11 -15.44
N ASP A 96 2.41 1.43 -15.66
CA ASP A 96 2.55 2.01 -17.01
C ASP A 96 3.98 1.81 -17.58
N PHE A 97 4.99 1.73 -16.72
CA PHE A 97 6.40 1.54 -17.13
C PHE A 97 6.70 0.08 -17.55
N ILE A 98 6.02 -0.89 -16.94
CA ILE A 98 6.17 -2.32 -17.32
C ILE A 98 5.46 -2.58 -18.66
N SER A 99 4.32 -1.93 -18.89
CA SER A 99 3.54 -2.05 -20.13
C SER A 99 4.24 -1.46 -21.36
N THR A 100 5.25 -0.61 -21.18
CA THR A 100 5.97 0.08 -22.28
C THR A 100 7.34 -0.51 -22.60
N GLU A 101 7.87 -1.43 -21.79
CA GLU A 101 9.10 -2.18 -22.12
C GLU A 101 8.84 -3.46 -22.94
N GLU A 102 7.57 -3.80 -23.22
CA GLU A 102 7.17 -4.92 -24.10
C GLU A 102 6.64 -4.51 -25.49
N GLU A 103 6.78 -3.24 -25.91
CA GLU A 103 6.59 -2.80 -27.32
C GLU A 103 7.91 -2.69 -28.11
#